data_AF-A0A4R4UBJ7-F1
#
_entry.id   AF-A0A4R4UBJ7-F1
#
_cell.length_a   1.000
_cell.length_b   1.000
_cell.length_c   1.000
_cell.angle_alpha   90.00
_cell.angle_beta   90.00
_cell.angle_gamma   90.00
#
_symmetry.space_group_name_H-M   'P 1'
#
loop_
_entity.id
_entity.type
_entity.pdbx_description
1 polymer ?
#
loop_
_entity_poly.entity_id
_entity_poly.type
_entity_poly.pdbx_seq_one_letter_code
_entity_poly.pdbx_strand_id
1 'polypeptide(L)'
;MSPPTGESPLRESLAAALRAHRMRARLSRSEVAARAGLDPSVLSRLERAEYPHRIKSETLSRLASALDCNDSLHLAAGLPTPTVQELNPALQRAHLAAGDPATRDGLRRLELRGFAARFDRAALGRDGSQVDEMRLALAVGRETGREVVARSASSELDAAGRRFWTAHAAAHALLQSHGCRWPRLEPGEGEANYVAGALLAPDRLVQAAVRSCLIPRSEELWDYSCADLTAEVAERLLVPGWVAIQRIAEAGQIELFLPLPEEELEEGL
;
A
#
# COMPACT_ATOMS: atom_id res chain seq x y z
N MET A 1 24.54 17.63 -41.45
CA MET A 1 25.11 17.03 -40.23
C MET A 1 23.97 16.37 -39.47
N SER A 2 23.85 15.06 -39.56
CA SER A 2 22.86 14.31 -38.78
C SER A 2 23.31 14.29 -37.31
N PRO A 3 22.42 14.51 -36.33
CA PRO A 3 22.78 14.39 -34.93
C PRO A 3 23.27 12.95 -34.66
N PRO A 4 24.33 12.76 -33.87
CA PRO A 4 24.82 11.43 -33.54
C PRO A 4 23.71 10.66 -32.81
N THR A 5 23.36 9.50 -33.37
CA THR A 5 22.74 8.33 -32.74
C THR A 5 22.04 8.54 -31.40
N GLY A 6 20.72 8.72 -31.44
CA GLY A 6 19.72 8.13 -30.54
C GLY A 6 20.13 7.80 -29.11
N GLU A 7 20.62 8.77 -28.35
CA GLU A 7 20.75 8.62 -26.90
C GLU A 7 19.35 8.52 -26.30
N SER A 8 19.03 7.36 -25.72
CA SER A 8 17.75 7.13 -25.07
C SER A 8 17.60 8.12 -23.90
N PRO A 9 16.54 8.93 -23.83
CA PRO A 9 16.33 9.93 -22.77
C PRO A 9 16.44 9.36 -21.35
N LEU A 10 16.07 8.08 -21.18
CA LEU A 10 16.18 7.36 -19.91
C LEU A 10 17.65 7.12 -19.49
N ARG A 11 18.55 6.93 -20.46
CA ARG A 11 19.98 6.75 -20.16
C ARG A 11 20.60 8.01 -19.60
N GLU A 12 20.27 9.15 -20.20
CA GLU A 12 20.76 10.44 -19.72
C GLU A 12 20.13 10.82 -18.38
N SER A 13 18.83 10.54 -18.19
CA SER A 13 18.15 10.72 -16.90
C SER A 13 18.83 9.94 -15.78
N LEU A 14 19.11 8.65 -15.98
CA LEU A 14 19.83 7.83 -15.00
C LEU A 14 21.25 8.35 -14.75
N ALA A 15 21.99 8.69 -15.80
CA ALA A 15 23.35 9.20 -15.68
C ALA A 15 23.36 10.52 -14.87
N ALA A 16 22.43 11.43 -15.14
CA ALA A 16 22.26 12.67 -14.40
C ALA A 16 21.93 12.43 -12.92
N ALA A 17 20.99 11.52 -12.63
CA ALA A 17 20.61 11.15 -11.26
C ALA A 17 21.80 10.56 -10.48
N LEU A 18 22.57 9.64 -11.10
CA LEU A 18 23.78 9.06 -10.50
C LEU A 18 24.80 10.14 -10.13
N ARG A 19 25.11 11.05 -11.07
CA ARG A 19 26.03 12.17 -10.83
C ARG A 19 25.55 13.04 -9.68
N ALA A 20 24.27 13.42 -9.67
CA ALA A 20 23.67 14.28 -8.65
C ALA A 20 23.75 13.66 -7.24
N HIS A 21 23.32 12.40 -7.09
CA HIS A 21 23.36 11.71 -5.80
C HIS A 21 24.78 11.48 -5.31
N ARG A 22 25.70 11.08 -6.19
CA ARG A 22 27.13 10.95 -5.84
C ARG A 22 27.72 12.27 -5.34
N MET A 23 27.45 13.38 -6.04
CA MET A 23 27.95 14.71 -5.63
C MET A 23 27.36 15.13 -4.28
N ARG A 24 26.07 14.86 -4.03
CA ARG A 24 25.43 15.13 -2.74
C ARG A 24 26.06 14.32 -1.60
N ALA A 25 26.35 13.05 -1.85
CA ALA A 25 27.03 12.17 -0.90
C ALA A 25 28.54 12.47 -0.73
N ARG A 26 29.10 13.37 -1.55
CA ARG A 26 30.53 13.73 -1.58
C ARG A 26 31.46 12.53 -1.78
N LEU A 27 31.03 11.55 -2.56
CA LEU A 27 31.81 10.35 -2.88
C LEU A 27 32.49 10.48 -4.24
N SER A 28 33.70 9.96 -4.34
CA SER A 28 34.36 9.71 -5.62
C SER A 28 33.69 8.56 -6.37
N ARG A 29 33.91 8.47 -7.68
CA ARG A 29 33.41 7.32 -8.48
C ARG A 29 33.97 5.99 -7.96
N SER A 30 35.26 5.94 -7.61
CA SER A 30 35.88 4.71 -7.07
C SER A 30 35.25 4.26 -5.76
N GLU A 31 34.89 5.18 -4.87
CA GLU A 31 34.24 4.85 -3.61
C GLU A 31 32.82 4.31 -3.81
N VAL A 32 32.02 4.94 -4.68
CA VAL A 32 30.67 4.44 -5.00
C VAL A 32 30.75 3.06 -5.65
N ALA A 33 31.66 2.87 -6.60
CA ALA A 33 31.87 1.58 -7.26
C ALA A 33 32.27 0.50 -6.24
N ALA A 34 33.23 0.79 -5.35
CA ALA A 34 33.64 -0.13 -4.30
C ALA A 34 32.50 -0.49 -3.34
N ARG A 35 31.72 0.49 -2.87
CA ARG A 35 30.55 0.26 -1.99
C ARG A 35 29.46 -0.56 -2.68
N ALA A 36 29.21 -0.29 -3.95
CA ALA A 36 28.27 -1.06 -4.74
C ALA A 36 28.85 -2.41 -5.18
N GLY A 37 30.13 -2.70 -4.93
CA GLY A 37 30.87 -3.88 -5.43
C GLY A 37 30.83 -4.03 -6.95
N LEU A 38 31.02 -2.91 -7.65
CA LEU A 38 31.11 -2.80 -9.10
C LEU A 38 32.52 -2.40 -9.51
N ASP A 39 32.90 -2.74 -10.74
CA ASP A 39 34.12 -2.23 -11.34
C ASP A 39 34.00 -0.70 -11.60
N PRO A 40 35.02 0.13 -11.29
CA PRO A 40 34.98 1.57 -11.54
C PRO A 40 34.68 1.97 -12.99
N SER A 41 35.08 1.15 -13.97
CA SER A 41 34.78 1.39 -15.39
C SER A 41 33.29 1.23 -15.71
N VAL A 42 32.57 0.39 -14.97
CA VAL A 42 31.11 0.24 -15.10
C VAL A 42 30.44 1.53 -14.64
N LEU A 43 30.75 2.02 -13.45
CA LEU A 43 30.18 3.28 -12.96
C LEU A 43 30.54 4.46 -13.87
N SER A 44 31.78 4.50 -14.37
CA SER A 44 32.20 5.56 -15.30
C SER A 44 31.47 5.53 -16.64
N ARG A 45 31.01 4.37 -17.11
CA ARG A 45 30.16 4.26 -18.31
C ARG A 45 28.73 4.66 -18.00
N LEU A 46 28.20 4.24 -16.84
CA LEU A 46 26.87 4.63 -16.38
C LEU A 46 26.72 6.14 -16.24
N GLU A 47 27.67 6.82 -15.60
CA GLU A 47 27.67 8.28 -15.46
C GLU A 47 27.86 9.05 -16.77
N ARG A 48 28.23 8.37 -17.87
CA ARG A 48 28.34 8.96 -19.21
C ARG A 48 27.21 8.55 -20.16
N ALA A 49 26.20 7.82 -19.67
CA ALA A 49 25.15 7.20 -20.49
C ALA A 49 25.67 6.23 -21.57
N GLU A 50 26.94 5.80 -21.48
CA GLU A 50 27.63 4.94 -22.47
C GLU A 50 27.49 3.46 -22.12
N TYR A 51 26.26 2.98 -21.95
CA TYR A 51 26.01 1.57 -21.67
C TYR A 51 25.13 0.94 -22.78
N PRO A 52 25.61 -0.12 -23.46
CA PRO A 52 24.93 -0.67 -24.63
C PRO A 52 23.67 -1.48 -24.28
N HIS A 53 23.61 -2.03 -23.06
CA HIS A 53 22.56 -2.97 -22.64
C HIS A 53 21.69 -2.41 -21.51
N ARG A 54 20.48 -2.96 -21.36
CA ARG A 54 19.60 -2.63 -20.23
C ARG A 54 20.30 -3.02 -18.91
N ILE A 55 20.35 -2.09 -17.97
CA ILE A 55 20.94 -2.31 -16.65
C ILE A 55 20.01 -3.23 -15.86
N LYS A 56 20.60 -4.20 -15.15
CA LYS A 56 19.85 -5.11 -14.27
C LYS A 56 19.36 -4.35 -13.05
N SER A 57 18.14 -4.66 -12.58
CA SER A 57 17.56 -4.02 -11.38
C SER A 57 18.46 -4.20 -10.15
N GLU A 58 19.07 -5.37 -9.98
CA GLU A 58 20.04 -5.64 -8.92
C GLU A 58 21.22 -4.65 -8.90
N THR A 59 21.75 -4.31 -10.07
CA THR A 59 22.85 -3.32 -10.18
C THR A 59 22.40 -1.94 -9.71
N LEU A 60 21.17 -1.54 -10.04
CA LEU A 60 20.61 -0.27 -9.57
C LEU A 60 20.37 -0.29 -8.06
N SER A 61 19.88 -1.40 -7.49
CA SER A 61 19.69 -1.53 -6.04
C SER A 61 21.01 -1.39 -5.28
N ARG A 62 22.08 -1.99 -5.78
CA ARG A 62 23.43 -1.86 -5.18
C ARG A 62 23.95 -0.43 -5.24
N LEU A 63 23.74 0.27 -6.35
CA LEU A 63 24.11 1.68 -6.50
C LEU A 63 23.27 2.60 -5.62
N ALA A 64 21.95 2.35 -5.54
CA ALA A 64 21.03 3.11 -4.72
C ALA A 64 21.37 2.99 -3.23
N SER A 65 21.69 1.78 -2.77
CA SER A 65 22.15 1.52 -1.41
C SER A 65 23.51 2.19 -1.13
N ALA A 66 24.46 2.11 -2.08
CA ALA A 66 25.78 2.75 -1.92
C ALA A 66 25.71 4.28 -1.82
N LEU A 67 24.68 4.89 -2.41
CA LEU A 67 24.44 6.34 -2.46
C LEU A 67 23.38 6.82 -1.47
N ASP A 68 22.75 5.92 -0.72
CA ASP A 68 21.64 6.21 0.21
C ASP A 68 20.51 7.03 -0.44
N CYS A 69 20.12 6.66 -1.66
CA CYS A 69 19.17 7.44 -2.47
C CYS A 69 17.87 6.71 -2.82
N ASN A 70 17.59 5.60 -2.13
CA ASN A 70 16.36 4.81 -2.26
C ASN A 70 16.01 4.53 -3.74
N ASP A 71 14.74 4.70 -4.09
CA ASP A 71 14.16 4.35 -5.40
C ASP A 71 14.56 5.28 -6.55
N SER A 72 15.27 6.38 -6.27
CA SER A 72 15.50 7.45 -7.23
C SER A 72 16.23 6.99 -8.50
N LEU A 73 17.15 6.02 -8.40
CA LEU A 73 17.86 5.49 -9.57
C LEU A 73 16.98 4.58 -10.42
N HIS A 74 16.11 3.78 -9.82
CA HIS A 74 15.14 2.95 -10.56
C HIS A 74 14.16 3.82 -11.33
N LEU A 75 13.64 4.88 -10.69
CA LEU A 75 12.76 5.86 -11.32
C LEU A 75 13.45 6.55 -12.50
N ALA A 76 14.68 7.05 -12.32
CA ALA A 76 15.44 7.69 -13.39
C ALA A 76 15.73 6.74 -14.57
N ALA A 77 15.85 5.44 -14.31
CA ALA A 77 16.02 4.40 -15.33
C ALA A 77 14.69 3.97 -15.99
N GLY A 78 13.54 4.47 -15.54
CA GLY A 78 12.22 4.00 -15.97
C GLY A 78 11.96 2.54 -15.61
N LEU A 79 12.52 2.07 -14.50
CA LEU A 79 12.39 0.70 -14.03
C LEU A 79 11.63 0.63 -12.71
N PRO A 80 10.74 -0.35 -12.53
CA PRO A 80 10.08 -0.54 -11.25
C PRO A 80 11.13 -0.90 -10.20
N THR A 81 11.02 -0.29 -9.03
CA THR A 81 11.86 -0.60 -7.88
C THR A 81 11.58 -2.03 -7.42
N PRO A 82 12.48 -2.69 -6.65
CA PRO A 82 12.24 -4.06 -6.21
C PRO A 82 10.90 -4.22 -5.48
N THR A 83 10.55 -3.27 -4.61
CA THR A 83 9.26 -3.24 -3.93
C THR A 83 8.08 -3.04 -4.90
N VAL A 84 8.28 -2.30 -5.99
CA VAL A 84 7.24 -2.06 -7.00
C VAL A 84 7.08 -3.24 -7.94
N GLN A 85 8.11 -4.07 -8.13
CA GLN A 85 8.01 -5.31 -8.92
C GLN A 85 7.06 -6.32 -8.30
N GLU A 86 6.82 -6.23 -6.98
CA GLU A 86 5.81 -7.01 -6.28
C GLU A 86 4.38 -6.57 -6.61
N LEU A 87 4.20 -5.33 -7.11
CA LEU A 87 2.89 -4.84 -7.52
C LEU A 87 2.44 -5.47 -8.83
N ASN A 88 1.13 -5.52 -9.08
CA ASN A 88 0.61 -5.89 -10.39
C ASN A 88 1.09 -4.94 -11.52
N PRO A 89 1.17 -5.40 -12.80
CA PRO A 89 1.75 -4.61 -13.89
C PRO A 89 1.06 -3.27 -14.19
N ALA A 90 -0.23 -3.12 -13.87
CA ALA A 90 -0.94 -1.86 -14.06
C ALA A 90 -0.48 -0.80 -13.06
N LEU A 91 -0.32 -1.19 -11.79
CA LEU A 91 0.19 -0.32 -10.73
C LEU A 91 1.68 0.01 -10.92
N GLN A 92 2.47 -0.93 -11.45
CA GLN A 92 3.85 -0.64 -11.83
C GLN A 92 3.94 0.51 -12.84
N ARG A 93 3.08 0.52 -13.86
CA ARG A 93 3.02 1.60 -14.86
C ARG A 93 2.60 2.93 -14.24
N ALA A 94 1.61 2.92 -13.35
CA ALA A 94 1.17 4.12 -12.64
C ALA A 94 2.29 4.70 -11.76
N HIS A 95 3.05 3.84 -11.06
CA HIS A 95 4.17 4.26 -10.24
C HIS A 95 5.27 4.94 -11.08
N LEU A 96 5.63 4.34 -12.20
CA LEU A 96 6.64 4.89 -13.12
C LEU A 96 6.21 6.23 -13.73
N ALA A 97 4.92 6.43 -13.95
CA ALA A 97 4.38 7.70 -14.44
C ALA A 97 4.42 8.80 -13.37
N ALA A 98 4.23 8.46 -12.10
CA ALA A 98 4.13 9.44 -11.01
C ALA A 98 5.48 9.91 -10.45
N GLY A 99 6.47 9.01 -10.33
CA GLY A 99 7.85 9.38 -9.97
C GLY A 99 8.08 9.90 -8.54
N ASP A 100 7.11 9.77 -7.62
CA ASP A 100 7.17 10.27 -6.24
C ASP A 100 6.94 9.16 -5.19
N PRO A 101 7.69 9.15 -4.06
CA PRO A 101 7.49 8.22 -2.95
C PRO A 101 6.07 8.19 -2.35
N ALA A 102 5.37 9.33 -2.21
CA ALA A 102 4.03 9.32 -1.64
C ALA A 102 3.04 8.58 -2.56
N THR A 103 3.26 8.67 -3.87
CA THR A 103 2.50 7.88 -4.85
C THR A 103 2.79 6.38 -4.74
N ARG A 104 4.02 5.98 -4.37
CA ARG A 104 4.36 4.57 -4.11
C ARG A 104 3.51 3.97 -2.99
N ASP A 105 3.45 4.67 -1.87
CA ASP A 105 2.71 4.22 -0.69
C ASP A 105 1.21 4.16 -0.98
N GLY A 106 0.67 5.16 -1.70
CA GLY A 106 -0.71 5.15 -2.18
C GLY A 106 -1.04 3.95 -3.07
N LEU A 107 -0.17 3.63 -4.05
CA LEU A 107 -0.35 2.49 -4.95
C LEU A 107 -0.23 1.15 -4.23
N ARG A 108 0.71 1.03 -3.28
CA ARG A 108 0.83 -0.18 -2.45
C ARG A 108 -0.43 -0.37 -1.60
N ARG A 109 -0.94 0.68 -0.95
CA ARG A 109 -2.20 0.63 -0.21
C ARG A 109 -3.37 0.23 -1.10
N LEU A 110 -3.45 0.76 -2.32
CA LEU A 110 -4.48 0.39 -3.29
C LEU A 110 -4.41 -1.11 -3.66
N GLU A 111 -3.21 -1.65 -3.86
CA GLU A 111 -3.03 -3.09 -4.08
C GLU A 111 -3.47 -3.92 -2.88
N LEU A 112 -2.99 -3.58 -1.69
CA LEU A 112 -3.34 -4.27 -0.45
C LEU A 112 -4.86 -4.25 -0.19
N ARG A 113 -5.50 -3.12 -0.50
CA ARG A 113 -6.96 -2.96 -0.45
C ARG A 113 -7.65 -3.86 -1.48
N GLY A 114 -7.13 -3.93 -2.70
CA GLY A 114 -7.62 -4.86 -3.73
C GLY A 114 -7.51 -6.33 -3.31
N PHE A 115 -6.44 -6.72 -2.61
CA PHE A 115 -6.32 -8.06 -2.04
C PHE A 115 -7.37 -8.33 -0.96
N ALA A 116 -7.59 -7.38 -0.05
CA ALA A 116 -8.60 -7.50 1.00
C ALA A 116 -10.02 -7.63 0.42
N ALA A 117 -10.36 -6.81 -0.59
CA ALA A 117 -11.69 -6.76 -1.21
C ALA A 117 -12.16 -8.10 -1.82
N ARG A 118 -11.23 -9.01 -2.15
CA ARG A 118 -11.56 -10.35 -2.66
C ARG A 118 -12.33 -11.19 -1.63
N PHE A 119 -12.19 -10.89 -0.34
CA PHE A 119 -12.79 -11.65 0.74
C PHE A 119 -14.11 -11.07 1.24
N ASP A 120 -14.48 -9.86 0.83
CA ASP A 120 -15.68 -9.13 1.26
C ASP A 120 -16.92 -10.01 1.35
N ARG A 121 -17.30 -10.68 0.25
CA ARG A 121 -18.55 -11.46 0.22
C ARG A 121 -18.47 -12.72 1.09
N ALA A 122 -17.30 -13.37 1.11
CA ALA A 122 -17.12 -14.61 1.87
C ALA A 122 -17.11 -14.34 3.39
N ALA A 123 -16.57 -13.18 3.77
CA ALA A 123 -16.34 -12.76 5.14
C ALA A 123 -17.53 -12.05 5.79
N LEU A 124 -18.54 -11.58 5.05
CA LEU A 124 -19.71 -10.94 5.67
C LEU A 124 -20.47 -11.85 6.65
N GLY A 125 -20.99 -11.25 7.71
CA GLY A 125 -22.02 -11.81 8.57
C GLY A 125 -23.33 -12.10 7.84
N ARG A 126 -24.29 -12.72 8.53
CA ARG A 126 -25.56 -13.15 7.92
C ARG A 126 -26.43 -12.00 7.44
N ASP A 127 -26.41 -10.88 8.17
CA ASP A 127 -27.14 -9.66 7.86
C ASP A 127 -26.38 -8.75 6.88
N GLY A 128 -25.13 -9.09 6.54
CA GLY A 128 -24.26 -8.31 5.68
C GLY A 128 -23.83 -6.95 6.26
N SER A 129 -24.12 -6.67 7.54
CA SER A 129 -23.82 -5.37 8.16
C SER A 129 -22.38 -5.28 8.69
N GLN A 130 -21.77 -6.42 8.97
CA GLN A 130 -20.43 -6.55 9.53
C GLN A 130 -19.68 -7.74 8.91
N VAL A 131 -18.36 -7.73 9.07
CA VAL A 131 -17.51 -8.88 8.74
C VAL A 131 -17.54 -9.90 9.89
N ASP A 132 -17.76 -11.16 9.62
CA ASP A 132 -17.57 -12.25 10.57
C ASP A 132 -16.10 -12.70 10.50
N GLU A 133 -15.34 -12.47 11.58
CA GLU A 133 -13.91 -12.74 11.62
C GLU A 133 -13.57 -14.23 11.51
N MET A 134 -14.47 -15.13 11.90
CA MET A 134 -14.28 -16.58 11.76
C MET A 134 -14.48 -17.00 10.30
N ARG A 135 -15.50 -16.46 9.64
CA ARG A 135 -15.71 -16.67 8.20
C ARG A 135 -14.56 -16.10 7.38
N LEU A 136 -14.06 -14.92 7.76
CA LEU A 136 -12.87 -14.31 7.17
C LEU A 136 -11.65 -15.24 7.29
N ALA A 137 -11.33 -15.70 8.51
CA ALA A 137 -10.20 -16.58 8.76
C ALA A 137 -10.29 -17.88 7.94
N LEU A 138 -11.48 -18.48 7.85
CA LEU A 138 -11.72 -19.67 7.04
C LEU A 138 -11.55 -19.41 5.54
N ALA A 139 -12.06 -18.29 5.03
CA ALA A 139 -11.96 -17.94 3.62
C ALA A 139 -10.49 -17.71 3.21
N VAL A 140 -9.75 -16.96 4.02
CA VAL A 140 -8.32 -16.71 3.82
C VAL A 140 -7.52 -18.01 3.93
N GLY A 141 -7.82 -18.86 4.92
CA GLY A 141 -7.10 -20.12 5.09
C GLY A 141 -7.28 -21.08 3.91
N ARG A 142 -8.48 -21.12 3.31
CA ARG A 142 -8.73 -21.90 2.08
C ARG A 142 -7.96 -21.38 0.88
N GLU A 143 -7.95 -20.07 0.67
CA GLU A 143 -7.25 -19.46 -0.48
C GLU A 143 -5.74 -19.64 -0.38
N THR A 144 -5.19 -19.46 0.82
CA THR A 144 -3.73 -19.47 1.03
C THR A 144 -3.16 -20.85 1.34
N GLY A 145 -4.01 -21.82 1.71
CA GLY A 145 -3.59 -23.11 2.25
C GLY A 145 -2.88 -23.01 3.60
N ARG A 146 -2.98 -21.86 4.29
CA ARG A 146 -2.32 -21.60 5.58
C ARG A 146 -3.35 -21.49 6.69
N GLU A 147 -2.99 -21.98 7.86
CA GLU A 147 -3.84 -21.82 9.04
C GLU A 147 -3.80 -20.37 9.53
N VAL A 148 -4.97 -19.75 9.68
CA VAL A 148 -5.11 -18.42 10.29
C VAL A 148 -5.17 -18.61 11.81
N VAL A 149 -4.00 -18.75 12.43
CA VAL A 149 -3.87 -18.93 13.87
C VAL A 149 -3.76 -17.57 14.54
N ALA A 150 -4.88 -17.08 15.08
CA ALA A 150 -4.83 -16.12 16.15
C ALA A 150 -4.24 -16.83 17.38
N ARG A 151 -2.94 -16.65 17.66
CA ARG A 151 -2.39 -17.03 18.97
C ARG A 151 -3.26 -16.37 20.03
N SER A 152 -3.57 -17.10 21.12
CA SER A 152 -4.48 -16.68 22.19
C SER A 152 -4.37 -15.17 22.44
N ALA A 153 -5.34 -14.42 21.92
CA ALA A 153 -5.47 -13.00 22.17
C ALA A 153 -5.41 -12.80 23.69
N SER A 154 -4.70 -11.77 24.15
CA SER A 154 -4.74 -11.41 25.57
C SER A 154 -6.20 -11.35 26.01
N SER A 155 -6.52 -11.94 27.17
CA SER A 155 -7.85 -11.85 27.77
C SER A 155 -8.28 -10.40 28.05
N GLU A 156 -7.34 -9.46 27.99
CA GLU A 156 -7.54 -8.03 28.17
C GLU A 156 -8.06 -7.31 26.92
N LEU A 157 -8.04 -7.94 25.73
CA LEU A 157 -8.58 -7.33 24.52
C LEU A 157 -10.11 -7.36 24.54
N ASP A 158 -10.73 -6.23 24.24
CA ASP A 158 -12.17 -6.13 24.02
C ASP A 158 -12.61 -6.85 22.73
N ALA A 159 -13.91 -6.84 22.43
CA ALA A 159 -14.42 -7.53 21.25
C ALA A 159 -13.80 -6.99 19.94
N ALA A 160 -13.65 -5.68 19.80
CA ALA A 160 -13.05 -5.05 18.64
C ALA A 160 -11.58 -5.43 18.46
N GLY A 161 -10.81 -5.45 19.55
CA GLY A 161 -9.42 -5.88 19.58
C GLY A 161 -9.23 -7.34 19.19
N ARG A 162 -10.09 -8.25 19.68
CA ARG A 162 -10.04 -9.68 19.30
C ARG A 162 -10.36 -9.90 17.81
N ARG A 163 -11.32 -9.14 17.27
CA ARG A 163 -11.64 -9.18 15.83
C ARG A 163 -10.47 -8.68 15.00
N PHE A 164 -9.89 -7.54 15.38
CA PHE A 164 -8.69 -7.00 14.75
C PHE A 164 -7.54 -8.01 14.75
N TRP A 165 -7.27 -8.64 15.89
CA TRP A 165 -6.23 -9.65 16.01
C TRP A 165 -6.40 -10.83 15.05
N THR A 166 -7.64 -11.31 14.87
CA THR A 166 -7.95 -12.39 13.92
C THR A 166 -7.73 -11.94 12.48
N ALA A 167 -8.19 -10.74 12.12
CA ALA A 167 -7.96 -10.17 10.79
C ALA A 167 -6.47 -9.90 10.52
N HIS A 168 -5.70 -9.55 11.54
CA HIS A 168 -4.25 -9.36 11.45
C HIS A 168 -3.52 -10.67 11.19
N ALA A 169 -3.91 -11.75 11.89
CA ALA A 169 -3.41 -13.08 11.57
C ALA A 169 -3.76 -13.49 10.13
N ALA A 170 -4.97 -13.17 9.66
CA ALA A 170 -5.39 -13.42 8.28
C ALA A 170 -4.55 -12.59 7.28
N ALA A 171 -4.25 -11.34 7.59
CA ALA A 171 -3.38 -10.49 6.79
C ALA A 171 -1.98 -11.09 6.62
N HIS A 172 -1.38 -11.62 7.68
CA HIS A 172 -0.09 -12.33 7.57
C HIS A 172 -0.16 -13.60 6.71
N ALA A 173 -1.28 -14.34 6.78
CA ALA A 173 -1.49 -15.49 5.92
C ALA A 173 -1.50 -15.07 4.44
N LEU A 174 -2.23 -14.00 4.11
CA LEU A 174 -2.32 -13.42 2.76
C LEU A 174 -0.99 -12.88 2.25
N LEU A 175 -0.27 -12.13 3.09
CA LEU A 175 1.01 -11.48 2.73
C LEU A 175 2.20 -12.45 2.73
N GLN A 176 1.96 -13.75 2.96
CA GLN A 176 3.00 -14.77 3.04
C GLN A 176 4.11 -14.47 4.09
N SER A 177 3.81 -13.64 5.08
CA SER A 177 4.77 -13.24 6.12
C SER A 177 4.83 -14.24 7.28
N HIS A 178 5.93 -14.22 8.03
CA HIS A 178 6.23 -15.19 9.07
C HIS A 178 5.61 -14.82 10.42
N GLY A 179 4.32 -15.13 10.57
CA GLY A 179 3.61 -15.16 11.86
C GLY A 179 3.28 -13.79 12.47
N CYS A 180 2.17 -13.73 13.20
CA CYS A 180 1.73 -12.53 13.91
C CYS A 180 2.55 -12.35 15.21
N ARG A 181 3.20 -11.18 15.37
CA ARG A 181 3.92 -10.79 16.60
C ARG A 181 3.46 -9.45 17.16
N TRP A 182 2.30 -8.96 16.71
CA TRP A 182 1.66 -7.77 17.24
C TRP A 182 1.57 -7.81 18.77
N PRO A 183 1.77 -6.68 19.48
CA PRO A 183 1.94 -5.30 19.00
C PRO A 183 3.40 -4.91 18.66
N ARG A 184 4.32 -5.85 18.48
CA ARG A 184 5.72 -5.50 18.17
C ARG A 184 5.85 -4.97 16.75
N LEU A 185 6.60 -3.88 16.59
CA LEU A 185 6.88 -3.27 15.29
C LEU A 185 8.01 -4.03 14.58
N GLU A 186 7.67 -5.11 13.88
CA GLU A 186 8.57 -5.83 12.98
C GLU A 186 8.29 -5.45 11.50
N PRO A 187 9.26 -5.64 10.58
CA PRO A 187 9.03 -5.42 9.15
C PRO A 187 7.79 -6.20 8.65
N GLY A 188 6.90 -5.51 7.93
CA GLY A 188 5.65 -6.09 7.40
C GLY A 188 4.43 -5.97 8.32
N GLU A 189 4.61 -5.65 9.60
CA GLU A 189 3.47 -5.44 10.54
C GLU A 189 2.61 -4.23 10.13
N GLY A 190 3.22 -3.20 9.51
CA GLY A 190 2.49 -2.06 8.96
C GLY A 190 1.53 -2.46 7.83
N GLU A 191 1.98 -3.30 6.90
CA GLU A 191 1.13 -3.81 5.82
C GLU A 191 0.08 -4.79 6.34
N ALA A 192 0.43 -5.63 7.32
CA ALA A 192 -0.52 -6.54 7.96
C ALA A 192 -1.62 -5.76 8.70
N ASN A 193 -1.27 -4.71 9.44
CA ASN A 193 -2.22 -3.82 10.12
C ASN A 193 -3.17 -3.17 9.10
N TYR A 194 -2.62 -2.68 7.98
CA TYR A 194 -3.39 -2.07 6.90
C TYR A 194 -4.41 -3.06 6.32
N VAL A 195 -3.94 -4.25 5.92
CA VAL A 195 -4.80 -5.29 5.34
C VAL A 195 -5.85 -5.75 6.36
N ALA A 196 -5.50 -5.91 7.63
CA ALA A 196 -6.45 -6.26 8.69
C ALA A 196 -7.59 -5.24 8.80
N GLY A 197 -7.25 -3.94 8.77
CA GLY A 197 -8.24 -2.87 8.75
C GLY A 197 -9.13 -2.92 7.52
N ALA A 198 -8.56 -3.15 6.33
CA ALA A 198 -9.32 -3.28 5.09
C ALA A 198 -10.22 -4.53 5.05
N LEU A 199 -9.79 -5.64 5.67
CA LEU A 199 -10.57 -6.88 5.77
C LEU A 199 -11.76 -6.74 6.72
N LEU A 200 -11.63 -6.02 7.84
CA LEU A 200 -12.72 -5.83 8.82
C LEU A 200 -13.66 -4.68 8.48
N ALA A 201 -13.12 -3.64 7.85
CA ALA A 201 -13.84 -2.44 7.46
C ALA A 201 -13.66 -2.21 5.94
N PRO A 202 -14.27 -3.08 5.10
CA PRO A 202 -14.30 -2.90 3.67
C PRO A 202 -15.10 -1.64 3.31
N ASP A 203 -14.77 -1.04 2.16
CA ASP A 203 -15.21 0.32 1.82
C ASP A 203 -16.72 0.49 1.87
N ARG A 204 -17.47 -0.48 1.34
CA ARG A 204 -18.94 -0.46 1.34
C ARG A 204 -19.53 -0.41 2.73
N LEU A 205 -18.92 -1.09 3.71
CA LEU A 205 -19.39 -1.06 5.09
C LEU A 205 -19.00 0.24 5.79
N VAL A 206 -17.82 0.78 5.52
CA VAL A 206 -17.40 2.10 6.00
C VAL A 206 -18.33 3.18 5.47
N GLN A 207 -18.61 3.18 4.17
CA GLN A 207 -19.52 4.12 3.53
C GLN A 207 -20.94 3.99 4.07
N ALA A 208 -21.46 2.77 4.22
CA ALA A 208 -22.77 2.54 4.81
C ALA A 208 -22.84 3.02 6.27
N ALA A 209 -21.80 2.76 7.07
CA ALA A 209 -21.72 3.22 8.46
C ALA A 209 -21.68 4.75 8.53
N VAL A 210 -20.80 5.41 7.77
CA VAL A 210 -20.71 6.88 7.70
C VAL A 210 -22.04 7.49 7.28
N ARG A 211 -22.65 6.99 6.19
CA ARG A 211 -23.97 7.48 5.74
C ARG A 211 -25.02 7.31 6.82
N SER A 212 -25.05 6.18 7.52
CA SER A 212 -26.03 5.94 8.59
C SER A 212 -25.84 6.83 9.82
N CYS A 213 -24.63 7.33 10.07
CA CYS A 213 -24.34 8.30 11.13
C CYS A 213 -24.76 9.72 10.72
N LEU A 214 -24.59 10.08 9.45
CA LEU A 214 -24.84 11.44 8.94
C LEU A 214 -26.31 11.69 8.54
N ILE A 215 -26.96 10.74 7.84
CA ILE A 215 -28.32 10.90 7.31
C ILE A 215 -29.35 11.30 8.39
N PRO A 216 -29.35 10.72 9.61
CA PRO A 216 -30.37 11.06 10.60
C PRO A 216 -30.15 12.42 11.28
N ARG A 217 -29.04 13.14 11.02
CA ARG A 217 -28.53 14.15 11.94
C ARG A 217 -28.08 15.49 11.37
N SER A 218 -28.14 15.76 10.05
CA SER A 218 -27.67 17.07 9.56
C SER A 218 -28.54 17.75 8.51
N GLU A 219 -28.96 18.98 8.83
CA GLU A 219 -29.12 20.06 7.85
C GLU A 219 -27.73 20.63 7.43
N GLU A 220 -26.68 20.49 8.26
CA GLU A 220 -25.29 20.91 7.92
C GLU A 220 -24.22 19.88 8.35
N LEU A 221 -23.47 19.32 7.38
CA LEU A 221 -22.44 18.29 7.59
C LEU A 221 -21.25 18.73 8.49
N TRP A 222 -21.04 20.04 8.64
CA TRP A 222 -19.83 20.60 9.25
C TRP A 222 -19.89 20.69 10.78
N ASP A 223 -21.06 20.53 11.37
CA ASP A 223 -21.26 20.50 12.82
C ASP A 223 -20.87 19.16 13.45
N TYR A 224 -20.54 18.16 12.63
CA TYR A 224 -20.24 16.82 13.10
C TYR A 224 -18.78 16.67 13.50
N SER A 225 -18.54 16.42 14.79
CA SER A 225 -17.20 16.14 15.31
C SER A 225 -16.59 14.89 14.65
N CYS A 226 -15.40 15.02 14.07
CA CYS A 226 -14.66 13.88 13.53
C CYS A 226 -14.42 12.78 14.57
N ALA A 227 -14.32 13.14 15.85
CA ALA A 227 -14.14 12.18 16.94
C ALA A 227 -15.41 11.34 17.16
N ASP A 228 -16.58 11.98 17.14
CA ASP A 228 -17.86 11.30 17.32
C ASP A 228 -18.17 10.40 16.12
N LEU A 229 -17.88 10.86 14.89
CA LEU A 229 -18.01 10.02 13.70
C LEU A 229 -17.13 8.78 13.77
N THR A 230 -15.88 8.98 14.17
CA THR A 230 -14.93 7.90 14.32
C THR A 230 -15.42 6.91 15.37
N ALA A 231 -15.90 7.37 16.53
CA ALA A 231 -16.39 6.53 17.60
C ALA A 231 -17.61 5.71 17.18
N GLU A 232 -18.60 6.34 16.53
CA GLU A 232 -19.81 5.66 16.08
C GLU A 232 -19.54 4.66 14.96
N VAL A 233 -18.70 5.01 13.98
CA VAL A 233 -18.30 4.07 12.92
C VAL A 233 -17.50 2.90 13.51
N ALA A 234 -16.63 3.16 14.49
CA ALA A 234 -15.87 2.13 15.18
C ALA A 234 -16.80 1.16 15.93
N GLU A 235 -17.78 1.68 16.67
CA GLU A 235 -18.78 0.87 17.37
C GLU A 235 -19.61 0.05 16.38
N ARG A 236 -20.11 0.69 15.31
CA ARG A 236 -20.99 0.04 14.33
C ARG A 236 -20.30 -1.04 13.53
N LEU A 237 -19.03 -0.87 13.20
CA LEU A 237 -18.23 -1.90 12.52
C LEU A 237 -17.54 -2.84 13.51
N LEU A 238 -17.64 -2.57 14.82
CA LEU A 238 -16.98 -3.27 15.92
C LEU A 238 -15.46 -3.42 15.69
N VAL A 239 -14.81 -2.31 15.29
CA VAL A 239 -13.36 -2.22 15.04
C VAL A 239 -12.71 -1.21 16.00
N PRO A 240 -11.39 -1.28 16.24
CA PRO A 240 -10.71 -0.26 17.03
C PRO A 240 -10.88 1.15 16.41
N GLY A 241 -10.97 2.19 17.24
CA GLY A 241 -11.17 3.57 16.76
C GLY A 241 -10.11 4.06 15.77
N TRP A 242 -8.86 3.64 15.95
CA TRP A 242 -7.78 3.96 15.02
C TRP A 242 -7.94 3.30 13.64
N VAL A 243 -8.61 2.13 13.56
CA VAL A 243 -8.98 1.50 12.29
C VAL A 243 -10.10 2.30 11.65
N ALA A 244 -11.13 2.68 12.41
CA ALA A 244 -12.23 3.48 11.89
C ALA A 244 -11.75 4.79 11.27
N ILE A 245 -10.92 5.58 11.98
CA ILE A 245 -10.41 6.86 11.44
C ILE A 245 -9.55 6.67 10.19
N GLN A 246 -8.68 5.64 10.16
CA GLN A 246 -7.87 5.33 8.98
C GLN A 246 -8.78 5.01 7.78
N ARG A 247 -9.79 4.17 8.00
CA ARG A 247 -10.67 3.68 6.93
C ARG A 247 -11.65 4.75 6.45
N ILE A 248 -12.13 5.63 7.34
CA ILE A 248 -12.90 6.83 6.96
C ILE A 248 -12.06 7.75 6.08
N ALA A 249 -10.81 8.05 6.49
CA ALA A 249 -9.92 8.93 5.72
C ALA A 249 -9.64 8.38 4.31
N GLU A 250 -9.57 7.06 4.16
CA GLU A 250 -9.34 6.39 2.87
C GLU A 250 -10.61 6.21 2.04
N ALA A 251 -11.76 5.98 2.66
CA ALA A 251 -13.05 5.94 1.99
C ALA A 251 -13.47 7.33 1.49
N GLY A 252 -13.09 8.39 2.21
CA GLY A 252 -13.37 9.78 1.88
C GLY A 252 -12.71 10.28 0.58
N GLN A 253 -11.76 9.53 0.01
CA GLN A 253 -11.21 9.82 -1.32
C GLN A 253 -12.10 9.34 -2.48
N ILE A 254 -13.21 8.64 -2.20
CA ILE A 254 -14.15 8.13 -3.20
C ILE A 254 -15.58 8.43 -2.75
N GLU A 255 -16.14 9.52 -3.28
CA GLU A 255 -17.60 9.70 -3.50
C GLU A 255 -18.53 9.84 -2.28
N LEU A 256 -18.03 9.96 -1.04
CA LEU A 256 -18.90 10.10 0.14
C LEU A 256 -19.72 11.42 0.20
N PHE A 257 -19.42 12.39 -0.67
CA PHE A 257 -20.05 13.72 -0.67
C PHE A 257 -20.77 14.10 -1.95
N LEU A 258 -20.81 13.20 -2.94
CA LEU A 258 -21.63 13.44 -4.13
C LEU A 258 -22.96 12.70 -3.93
N PRO A 259 -24.11 13.40 -3.97
CA PRO A 259 -25.38 12.70 -4.07
C PRO A 259 -25.29 11.78 -5.29
N LEU A 260 -25.57 10.49 -5.10
CA LEU A 260 -25.81 9.62 -6.26
C LEU A 260 -26.97 10.26 -7.03
N PRO A 261 -26.83 10.52 -8.34
CA PRO A 261 -27.95 11.00 -9.13
C PRO A 261 -29.12 10.02 -8.96
N GLU A 262 -30.31 10.55 -8.67
CA GLU A 262 -31.53 9.80 -8.29
C GLU A 262 -32.01 8.80 -9.36
N GLU A 263 -31.35 8.75 -10.53
CA GLU A 263 -31.79 7.99 -11.71
C GLU A 263 -31.71 6.46 -11.55
N GLU A 264 -31.04 5.89 -10.54
CA GLU A 264 -31.01 4.43 -10.32
C GLU A 264 -32.11 3.89 -9.36
N LEU A 265 -32.95 4.75 -8.76
CA LEU A 265 -34.04 4.30 -7.88
C LEU A 265 -35.40 4.17 -8.57
N GLU A 266 -35.58 4.69 -9.80
CA GLU A 266 -36.87 4.66 -10.49
C GLU A 266 -37.05 3.49 -11.48
N GLU A 267 -36.00 2.75 -11.87
CA GLU A 267 -36.16 1.61 -12.81
C GLU A 267 -36.41 0.25 -12.13
N GLY A 268 -36.70 0.24 -10.82
CA GLY A 268 -36.79 -0.99 -10.02
C GLY A 268 -38.07 -1.23 -9.22
N LEU A 269 -39.16 -0.50 -9.48
CA LEU A 269 -40.49 -0.72 -8.86
C LEU A 269 -41.59 -0.91 -9.91
#